data_AF-A0A182EZE6-F1
#
_entry.id   AF-A0A182EZE6-F1
#
_cell.length_a   1.000
_cell.length_b   1.000
_cell.length_c   1.000
_cell.angle_alpha   90.00
_cell.angle_beta   90.00
_cell.angle_gamma   90.00
#
_symmetry.space_group_name_H-M   'P 1'
#
loop_
_entity.id
_entity.type
_entity.pdbx_description
1 polymer ?
#
loop_
_entity_poly.entity_id
_entity_poly.type
_entity_poly.pdbx_seq_one_letter_code
_entity_poly.pdbx_strand_id
1 'polypeptide(L)' 'FINDKIVGIHVGGHLPFEIDITNHVLFDDENRLTVAVNNTLTSETIPPGEFRYVQKQRDGRKQYSD' A
#
# COMPACT_ATOMS: atom_id res chain seq x y z
N PHE A 1 -2.57 -2.15 10.69
CA PHE A 1 -3.75 -1.89 11.53
C PHE A 1 -3.86 -2.98 12.56
N ILE A 2 -4.26 -2.63 13.77
CA ILE A 2 -4.66 -3.56 14.83
C ILE A 2 -6.09 -3.21 15.20
N ASN A 3 -7.01 -4.18 15.10
CA ASN A 3 -8.43 -4.00 15.43
C ASN A 3 -9.02 -2.75 14.74
N ASP A 4 -8.80 -2.67 13.43
CA ASP A 4 -9.23 -1.58 12.53
C ASP A 4 -8.62 -0.18 12.80
N LYS A 5 -7.70 -0.06 13.76
CA LYS A 5 -6.94 1.19 14.03
C LYS A 5 -5.60 1.17 13.30
N ILE A 6 -5.26 2.28 12.65
CA ILE A 6 -3.92 2.45 12.07
C ILE A 6 -2.88 2.57 13.19
N VAL A 7 -1.78 1.81 13.07
CA VAL A 7 -0.70 1.78 14.06
C VAL A 7 0.63 2.29 13.51
N GLY A 8 0.78 2.34 12.19
CA GLY A 8 1.95 2.91 11.53
C GLY A 8 1.92 2.70 10.03
N ILE A 9 2.91 3.29 9.36
CA ILE A 9 3.08 3.32 7.90
C ILE A 9 4.57 3.15 7.60
N HIS A 10 4.90 2.33 6.60
CA HIS A 10 6.25 2.23 6.05
C HIS A 10 6.22 2.54 4.55
N VAL A 11 7.25 3.24 4.07
CA VAL A 11 7.49 3.51 2.65
C VAL A 11 8.84 2.90 2.28
N GLY A 12 8.82 2.01 1.30
CA GLY A 12 9.98 1.20 0.91
C GLY A 12 9.59 -0.27 0.76
N GLY A 13 10.13 -0.94 -0.26
CA GLY A 13 9.76 -2.33 -0.60
C GLY A 13 10.74 -3.40 -0.13
N HIS A 14 11.90 -3.02 0.42
CA HIS A 14 13.05 -3.93 0.56
C HIS A 14 13.73 -3.90 1.93
N LEU A 15 13.30 -3.01 2.83
CA LEU A 15 13.82 -2.96 4.20
C LEU A 15 12.74 -3.40 5.19
N PRO A 16 13.10 -4.12 6.27
CA PRO A 16 12.18 -4.40 7.36
C PRO A 16 11.68 -3.11 8.02
N PHE A 17 10.53 -3.22 8.68
CA PHE A 17 9.98 -2.18 9.53
C PHE A 17 9.34 -2.79 10.77
N GLU A 18 9.29 -2.02 11.84
CA GLU A 18 8.65 -2.40 13.10
C GLU A 18 7.83 -1.22 13.64
N ILE A 19 6.80 -1.54 14.43
CA ILE A 19 5.87 -0.59 15.03
C ILE A 19 5.54 -1.12 16.42
N ASP A 20 5.65 -0.29 17.46
CA ASP A 20 5.19 -0.63 18.80
C ASP A 20 3.66 -0.67 18.84
N ILE A 21 3.11 -1.81 19.27
CA ILE A 21 1.67 -2.07 19.36
C ILE A 21 1.18 -2.30 20.78
N THR A 22 2.01 -2.08 21.80
CA THR A 22 1.72 -2.40 23.22
C THR A 22 0.38 -1.80 23.68
N ASN A 23 0.05 -0.59 23.22
CA ASN A 23 -1.18 0.12 23.58
C ASN A 23 -2.37 -0.14 22.64
N HIS A 24 -2.21 -1.02 21.65
CA HIS A 24 -3.20 -1.29 20.61
C HIS A 24 -3.78 -2.70 20.67
N VAL A 25 -3.15 -3.61 21.41
CA VAL A 25 -3.58 -4.99 21.56
C VAL A 25 -4.51 -5.18 22.76
N LEU A 26 -5.44 -6.13 22.62
CA LEU A 26 -6.23 -6.67 23.72
C LEU A 26 -5.42 -7.82 24.34
N PHE A 27 -4.93 -7.65 25.56
CA PHE A 27 -4.23 -8.73 26.27
C PHE A 27 -5.23 -9.84 26.61
N ASP A 28 -4.77 -11.09 26.51
CA ASP A 28 -5.57 -12.31 26.77
C ASP A 28 -6.83 -12.46 25.89
N ASP A 29 -6.89 -11.74 24.77
CA ASP A 29 -8.00 -11.79 23.81
C ASP A 29 -7.50 -11.84 22.35
N GLU A 30 -8.37 -12.19 21.42
CA GLU A 30 -8.05 -12.23 20.00
C GLU A 30 -7.81 -10.82 19.45
N ASN A 31 -6.78 -10.69 18.62
CA ASN A 31 -6.45 -9.44 17.94
C ASN A 31 -6.39 -9.66 16.43
N ARG A 32 -6.94 -8.73 15.67
CA ARG A 32 -6.89 -8.76 14.21
C ARG A 32 -5.76 -7.84 13.69
N LEU A 33 -4.72 -8.45 13.13
CA LEU A 33 -3.70 -7.76 12.35
C LEU A 33 -4.15 -7.62 10.90
N THR A 34 -4.13 -6.40 10.37
CA THR A 34 -4.36 -6.14 8.93
C THR A 34 -3.22 -5.29 8.36
N VAL A 35 -2.66 -5.72 7.24
CA VAL A 35 -1.61 -5.02 6.50
C VAL A 35 -2.15 -4.61 5.14
N ALA A 36 -2.17 -3.31 4.87
CA ALA A 36 -2.49 -2.78 3.55
C ALA A 36 -1.18 -2.51 2.79
N VAL A 37 -1.07 -3.03 1.58
CA VAL A 37 0.11 -2.89 0.72
C VAL A 37 -0.29 -2.17 -0.56
N ASN A 38 0.47 -1.14 -0.93
CA ASN A 38 0.29 -0.41 -2.18
C ASN A 38 1.51 -0.65 -3.08
N ASN A 39 1.28 -1.19 -4.27
CA ASN A 39 2.31 -1.42 -5.28
C ASN A 39 2.33 -0.34 -6.39
N THR A 40 1.55 0.73 -6.24
CA THR A 40 1.54 1.87 -7.17
C THR A 40 2.88 2.59 -7.06
N LEU A 41 3.62 2.61 -8.16
CA LEU A 41 4.86 3.37 -8.26
C LEU A 41 4.56 4.83 -8.61
N THR A 42 5.36 5.74 -8.09
CA THR A 42 5.34 7.16 -8.45
C THR A 42 6.75 7.61 -8.83
N SER A 43 6.89 8.85 -9.30
CA SER A 43 8.21 9.45 -9.52
C SER A 43 9.04 9.57 -8.24
N GLU A 44 8.39 9.50 -7.07
CA GLU A 44 9.02 9.62 -5.74
C GLU A 44 9.31 8.26 -5.09
N THR A 45 8.72 7.16 -5.59
CA THR A 45 9.02 5.82 -5.06
C THR A 45 10.43 5.37 -5.46
N ILE A 46 11.00 4.44 -4.69
CA ILE A 46 12.25 3.76 -5.04
C ILE A 46 11.96 2.26 -5.16
N PRO A 47 12.07 1.66 -6.36
CA PRO A 47 12.37 2.30 -7.65
C PRO A 47 11.22 3.23 -8.16
N PRO A 48 11.52 4.22 -9.03
CA PRO A 48 10.51 5.13 -9.56
C PRO A 48 9.67 4.48 -10.66
N GLY A 49 8.44 4.98 -10.85
CA GLY A 49 7.54 4.54 -11.92
C GLY A 49 6.31 5.45 -12.07
N GLU A 50 5.42 5.10 -12.99
CA GLU A 50 4.15 5.82 -13.20
C GLU A 50 3.06 4.82 -13.59
N PHE A 51 1.85 5.02 -13.09
CA PHE A 51 0.68 4.24 -13.48
C PHE A 51 -0.27 5.10 -14.33
N ARG A 52 -0.63 4.60 -15.51
CA ARG A 52 -1.60 5.24 -16.41
C ARG A 52 -2.75 4.29 -16.73
N TYR A 53 -3.98 4.78 -16.60
CA TYR A 53 -5.15 4.07 -17.10
C TYR A 53 -5.14 4.10 -18.62
N VAL A 54 -5.15 2.93 -19.24
CA VAL A 54 -5.26 2.82 -20.70
C VAL A 54 -6.74 2.84 -21.08
N GLN A 55 -7.16 3.87 -21.83
CA GLN A 55 -8.48 3.85 -22.46
C GLN A 55 -8.37 2.99 -23.72
N LYS A 56 -9.22 1.95 -23.80
CA LYS A 56 -9.38 1.18 -25.05
C LYS A 56 -10.33 1.93 -25.96
N GLN A 57 -9.85 2.34 -27.13
CA GLN A 57 -10.74 2.80 -28.19
C GLN A 57 -11.53 1.62 -28.77
N ARG A 58 -12.69 1.91 -29.37
CA ARG A 58 -13.58 0.89 -29.99
C ARG A 58 -12.90 0.09 -31.11
N ASP A 59 -11.79 0.58 -31.66
CA ASP A 59 -10.99 -0.07 -32.71
C ASP A 59 -9.88 -0.99 -32.17
N GLY A 60 -9.76 -1.14 -30.84
CA GLY A 60 -8.74 -1.97 -30.20
C GLY A 60 -7.39 -1.28 -29.98
N ARG A 61 -7.23 -0.01 -30.38
CA ARG A 61 -6.01 0.76 -30.09
C ARG A 61 -5.97 1.23 -28.63
N LYS A 62 -4.80 1.12 -28.01
CA LYS A 62 -4.51 1.66 -26.69
C LYS A 62 -4.17 3.14 -26.83
N GLN A 63 -4.93 4.03 -26.21
CA GLN A 63 -4.55 5.43 -26.05
C GLN A 63 -4.07 5.63 -24.62
N TYR A 64 -2.84 6.13 -24.48
CA TYR A 64 -2.30 6.60 -23.21
C TYR A 64 -2.77 8.04 -23.02
N SER A 65 -3.26 8.39 -21.83
CA SER A 65 -3.47 9.80 -21.49
C SER A 65 -2.11 10.51 -21.42
N ASP A 66 -2.07 11.77 -21.83
CA ASP A 66 -0.89 12.64 -21.73
C ASP A 66 -0.35 12.68 -20.29
#